data_AF-A0A941A0E1-F1
#
_entry.id   AF-A0A941A0E1-F1
#
_cell.length_a   1.000
_cell.length_b   1.000
_cell.length_c   1.000
_cell.angle_alpha   90.00
_cell.angle_beta   90.00
_cell.angle_gamma   90.00
#
_symmetry.space_group_name_H-M   'P 1'
#
loop_
_entity.id
_entity.type
_entity.pdbx_description
1 polymer ?
#
loop_
_entity_poly.entity_id
_entity_poly.type
_entity_poly.pdbx_seq_one_letter_code
_entity_poly.pdbx_strand_id
1 'polypeptide(L)' 'MGIVGGVLANSWAVPPPAGKPAPDFSVTLMDGRVVSLKDFRGKPVLLNFWASG' A
#
# COMPACT_ATOMS: atom_id res chain seq x y z
N MET A 1 27.73 -19.63 -19.65
CA MET A 1 27.29 -20.38 -18.46
C MET A 1 27.56 -19.50 -17.25
N GLY A 2 26.53 -19.18 -16.46
CA GLY A 2 26.56 -18.23 -15.33
C GLY A 2 26.28 -16.79 -15.79
N ILE A 3 25.32 -16.04 -15.25
CA ILE A 3 24.64 -16.13 -13.95
C ILE A 3 23.18 -15.69 -14.13
N VAL A 4 22.29 -16.45 -13.50
CA VAL A 4 20.83 -16.30 -13.53
C VAL A 4 20.40 -15.07 -12.73
N GLY A 5 19.34 -14.41 -13.22
CA GLY A 5 18.71 -13.26 -12.59
C GLY A 5 18.14 -13.57 -11.21
N GLY A 6 18.06 -12.52 -10.40
CA GLY A 6 17.53 -12.58 -9.06
C GLY A 6 18.03 -11.40 -8.27
N VAL A 7 17.43 -10.24 -8.49
CA VAL A 7 17.48 -9.18 -7.48
C VAL A 7 16.78 -9.75 -6.25
N LEU A 8 17.57 -10.24 -5.30
CA LEU A 8 17.12 -10.50 -3.95
C LEU A 8 16.88 -9.12 -3.31
N ALA A 9 15.81 -8.44 -3.72
CA ALA A 9 15.32 -7.27 -3.02
C ALA A 9 14.78 -7.80 -1.69
N ASN A 10 15.63 -7.78 -0.67
CA ASN A 10 15.14 -7.56 0.67
C ASN A 10 14.25 -6.31 0.61
N SER A 11 12.94 -6.48 0.76
CA SER A 11 11.95 -5.40 0.62
C SER A 11 12.01 -4.42 1.80
N TRP A 12 13.14 -3.75 2.01
CA TRP A 12 13.19 -2.52 2.77
C TRP A 12 12.65 -1.42 1.86
N ALA A 13 11.47 -0.92 2.23
CA ALA A 13 10.54 -0.20 1.37
C ALA A 13 11.18 0.87 0.48
N VAL A 14 11.25 0.60 -0.83
CA VAL A 14 11.29 1.69 -1.82
C VAL A 14 9.95 2.40 -1.69
N PRO A 15 9.91 3.70 -1.30
CA PRO A 15 8.65 4.41 -1.22
C PRO A 15 7.97 4.39 -2.59
N PRO A 16 6.63 4.25 -2.64
CA PRO A 16 5.91 4.26 -3.91
C PRO A 16 6.31 5.50 -4.73
N PRO A 17 6.55 5.37 -6.04
CA PRO A 17 6.91 6.52 -6.87
C PRO A 17 5.83 7.60 -6.75
N ALA A 18 6.23 8.82 -6.38
CA ALA A 18 5.33 9.97 -6.33
C ALA A 18 4.71 10.23 -7.71
N GLY A 19 3.47 10.73 -7.72
CA GLY A 19 2.74 11.04 -8.96
C GLY A 19 2.13 9.82 -9.67
N LYS A 20 2.38 8.59 -9.20
CA LYS A 20 1.60 7.42 -9.61
C LYS A 20 0.34 7.30 -8.75
N PRO A 21 -0.75 6.71 -9.27
CA PRO A 21 -1.91 6.37 -8.45
C PRO A 21 -1.49 5.54 -7.24
N ALA A 22 -2.02 5.86 -6.06
CA ALA A 22 -1.84 5.03 -4.88
C ALA A 22 -2.42 3.62 -5.15
N PRO A 23 -1.81 2.56 -4.61
CA PRO A 23 -2.34 1.21 -4.74
C PRO A 23 -3.78 1.11 -4.21
N ASP A 24 -4.63 0.39 -4.92
CA ASP A 24 -5.96 0.06 -4.43
C ASP A 24 -5.85 -0.84 -3.19
N PHE A 25 -6.65 -0.55 -2.16
CA PHE A 25 -6.77 -1.38 -0.97
C PHE A 25 -8.21 -1.36 -0.45
N SER A 26 -8.55 -2.41 0.29
CA SER A 26 -9.78 -2.51 1.09
C SER A 26 -9.43 -3.06 2.48
N VAL A 27 -10.04 -2.49 3.51
CA VAL A 27 -9.84 -2.89 4.91
C VAL A 27 -11.19 -3.19 5.54
N THR A 28 -11.26 -4.30 6.27
CA THR A 28 -12.37 -4.58 7.17
C THR A 28 -12.12 -3.85 8.49
N LEU A 29 -13.03 -2.95 8.84
CA LEU A 29 -13.00 -2.23 10.11
C LEU A 29 -13.43 -3.15 11.27
N MET A 30 -13.20 -2.68 12.50
CA MET A 30 -13.54 -3.43 13.72
C MET A 30 -15.05 -3.72 13.85
N ASP A 31 -15.89 -2.91 13.19
CA ASP A 31 -17.35 -3.09 13.14
C ASP A 31 -17.81 -3.99 11.98
N GLY A 32 -16.88 -4.59 11.23
CA GLY A 32 -17.16 -5.47 10.10
C GLY A 32 -17.43 -4.77 8.78
N ARG A 33 -17.49 -3.44 8.73
CA ARG A 33 -17.63 -2.72 7.46
C ARG A 33 -16.36 -2.82 6.63
N VAL A 34 -16.51 -2.95 5.33
CA VAL A 34 -15.40 -2.87 4.38
C VAL A 34 -15.32 -1.45 3.84
N VAL A 35 -14.12 -0.86 3.92
CA VAL A 35 -13.82 0.46 3.36
C VAL A 35 -12.69 0.31 2.35
N SER A 36 -12.84 0.94 1.18
CA SER A 36 -11.86 0.95 0.10
C SER A 36 -11.34 2.35 -0.19
N LEU A 37 -10.15 2.45 -0.79
CA LEU A 37 -9.63 3.74 -1.26
C LEU A 37 -10.56 4.41 -2.29
N LYS A 38 -11.31 3.62 -3.07
CA LYS A 38 -12.21 4.12 -4.12
C LYS A 38 -13.38 4.92 -3.57
N ASP A 39 -13.78 4.64 -2.33
CA ASP A 39 -14.88 5.31 -1.66
C ASP A 39 -14.59 6.80 -1.36
N PHE A 40 -13.31 7.20 -1.43
CA PHE A 40 -12.85 8.57 -1.15
C PHE A 40 -12.40 9.35 -2.39
N ARG A 41 -12.66 8.85 -3.60
CA ARG A 41 -12.30 9.58 -4.83
C ARG A 41 -12.89 10.99 -4.86
N GLY A 42 -12.09 11.94 -5.35
CA GLY A 42 -12.44 13.37 -5.39
C GLY A 42 -12.18 14.10 -4.06
N LYS A 43 -11.68 13.43 -3.03
CA LYS A 43 -11.31 14.02 -1.74
C LYS A 43 -9.83 13.80 -1.46
N PRO A 44 -9.09 14.81 -0.97
CA PRO A 44 -7.76 14.59 -0.40
C PRO A 44 -7.87 13.67 0.82
N VAL A 45 -6.99 12.67 0.92
CA VAL A 45 -6.96 11.71 2.03
C VAL A 45 -5.51 11.53 2.51
N LEU A 46 -5.33 11.46 3.83
CA LEU A 46 -4.07 11.10 4.47
C LEU A 46 -4.20 9.70 5.08
N LEU A 47 -3.30 8.79 4.72
CA LEU A 47 -3.23 7.45 5.28
C LEU A 47 -2.10 7.38 6.31
N ASN A 48 -2.43 7.00 7.54
CA ASN A 48 -1.49 6.88 8.65
C ASN A 48 -1.47 5.43 9.15
N PHE A 49 -0.27 4.86 9.31
CA PHE A 49 -0.08 3.48 9.74
C PHE A 49 0.46 3.44 11.17
N TRP A 50 -0.19 2.68 12.06
CA TRP A 50 0.25 2.45 13.43
C TRP A 50 -0.17 1.06 13.91
N ALA A 51 0.43 0.59 15.01
CA ALA A 51 0.09 -0.65 15.69
C ALA A 51 0.16 -0.42 17.20
N SER A 52 -0.76 -1.03 17.97
CA SER A 52 -0.85 -0.80 19.41
C SER A 52 0.12 -1.63 20.25
N GLY A 53 0.66 -2.73 19.71
CA GLY A 53 1.56 -3.63 20.43
C GLY A 53 0.89 -4.42 21.54
#